data_AF-G8PJ04-F1
#
_entry.id   AF-G8PJ04-F1
#
_cell.length_a   1.000
_cell.length_b   1.000
_cell.length_c   1.000
_cell.angle_alpha   90.00
_cell.angle_beta   90.00
_cell.angle_gamma   90.00
#
_symmetry.space_group_name_H-M   'P 1'
#
loop_
_entity.id
_entity.type
_entity.pdbx_description
1 polymer ?
#
loop_
_entity_poly.entity_id
_entity_poly.type
_entity_poly.pdbx_seq_one_letter_code
_entity_poly.pdbx_strand_id
1 'polypeptide(L)'
;MKALFYPAIILTTLAITSTSALAVAQRLGPGDKEITFSNLSMTDGSPDDGTCAKRYGEGFTTKNHPDSTNDALKRGTDKGHDILVISIGGSVSAGIFSIENEYEIIFPDDESKTPVDVELAATGLVGSQEATGVFSDGTCRGTLDIKVLSN
;
A
#
# COMPACT_ATOMS: atom_id res chain seq x y z
N MET A 1 47.42 -15.39 42.86
CA MET A 1 46.88 -15.80 41.55
C MET A 1 45.68 -16.72 41.76
N LYS A 2 44.48 -16.26 41.38
CA LYS A 2 43.36 -17.06 40.87
C LYS A 2 42.26 -16.09 40.48
N ALA A 3 42.27 -15.71 39.20
CA ALA A 3 41.23 -14.91 38.59
C ALA A 3 39.97 -15.77 38.44
N LEU A 4 38.84 -15.30 38.98
CA LEU A 4 37.52 -15.85 38.73
C LEU A 4 36.91 -15.05 37.58
N PHE A 5 36.93 -15.64 36.39
CA PHE A 5 36.08 -15.24 35.26
C PHE A 5 34.88 -16.19 35.24
N TYR A 6 33.65 -15.69 35.21
CA TYR A 6 32.56 -16.32 34.46
C TYR A 6 31.52 -15.24 34.06
N PRO A 7 30.95 -15.31 32.85
CA PRO A 7 30.54 -14.14 32.07
C PRO A 7 29.06 -13.79 32.24
N ALA A 8 28.76 -12.50 32.02
CA ALA A 8 27.40 -12.02 31.84
C ALA A 8 26.82 -12.59 30.54
N ILE A 9 25.76 -13.39 30.66
CA ILE A 9 24.94 -13.82 29.52
C ILE A 9 24.10 -12.60 29.10
N ILE A 10 24.57 -11.88 28.09
CA ILE A 10 23.77 -10.84 27.42
C ILE A 10 22.77 -11.59 26.54
N LEU A 11 21.53 -11.69 27.00
CA LEU A 11 20.41 -12.22 26.24
C LEU A 11 20.02 -11.18 25.17
N THR A 12 20.68 -11.21 24.01
CA THR A 12 20.23 -10.44 22.85
C THR A 12 18.97 -11.10 22.30
N THR A 13 17.80 -10.63 22.73
CA THR A 13 16.53 -10.90 22.07
C THR A 13 16.55 -10.23 20.70
N LEU A 14 16.91 -10.97 19.66
CA LEU A 14 16.68 -10.57 18.28
C LEU A 14 15.15 -10.55 18.07
N ALA A 15 14.55 -9.37 18.08
CA ALA A 15 13.16 -9.20 17.68
C ALA A 15 13.06 -9.44 16.16
N ILE A 16 12.66 -10.65 15.77
CA ILE A 16 12.32 -10.98 14.38
C ILE A 16 10.87 -10.53 14.17
N THR A 17 10.66 -9.24 13.92
CA THR A 17 9.34 -8.67 13.58
C THR A 17 9.40 -8.07 12.18
N SER A 18 9.32 -8.90 11.13
CA SER A 18 9.20 -8.36 9.77
C SER A 18 8.61 -9.32 8.71
N THR A 19 8.36 -10.59 9.02
CA THR A 19 7.88 -11.54 7.99
C THR A 19 6.40 -11.40 7.65
N SER A 20 5.56 -10.99 8.61
CA SER A 20 4.12 -10.86 8.42
C SER A 20 3.75 -9.67 7.54
N ALA A 21 4.30 -8.47 7.77
CA ALA A 21 3.97 -7.27 7.00
C ALA A 21 4.35 -7.38 5.50
N LEU A 22 5.50 -7.99 5.19
CA LEU A 22 5.88 -8.27 3.80
C LEU A 22 4.99 -9.34 3.15
N ALA A 23 4.62 -10.40 3.87
CA ALA A 23 3.69 -11.41 3.36
C ALA A 23 2.29 -10.83 3.11
N VAL A 24 1.88 -9.85 3.92
CA VAL A 24 0.64 -9.07 3.79
C VAL A 24 0.69 -8.17 2.55
N ALA A 25 1.82 -7.49 2.29
CA ALA A 25 2.04 -6.66 1.10
C ALA A 25 2.00 -7.45 -0.21
N GLN A 26 2.34 -8.74 -0.14
CA GLN A 26 2.38 -9.67 -1.26
C GLN A 26 1.09 -10.47 -1.46
N ARG A 27 -0.02 -10.16 -0.78
CA ARG A 27 -1.25 -10.98 -0.82
C ARG A 27 -1.87 -11.15 -2.20
N LEU A 28 -1.83 -10.11 -3.03
CA LEU A 28 -2.25 -10.19 -4.43
C LEU A 28 -1.25 -10.94 -5.33
N GLY A 29 -0.07 -11.26 -4.82
CA GLY A 29 1.08 -11.79 -5.56
C GLY A 29 2.18 -10.75 -5.79
N PRO A 30 3.40 -11.22 -6.12
CA PRO A 30 4.49 -10.36 -6.55
C PRO A 30 4.19 -9.76 -7.94
N GLY A 31 4.86 -8.66 -8.27
CA GLY A 31 4.72 -7.98 -9.56
C GLY A 31 4.09 -6.60 -9.46
N ASP A 32 4.04 -5.95 -10.61
CA ASP A 32 3.43 -4.64 -10.78
C ASP A 32 1.90 -4.77 -10.69
N LYS A 33 1.25 -3.73 -10.20
CA LYS A 33 -0.21 -3.73 -9.99
C LYS A 33 -0.83 -2.58 -10.75
N GLU A 34 -1.72 -2.90 -11.68
CA GLU A 34 -2.62 -1.93 -12.28
C GLU A 34 -3.75 -1.62 -11.29
N ILE A 35 -4.00 -0.34 -11.07
CA ILE A 35 -5.05 0.16 -10.20
C ILE A 35 -5.98 1.04 -11.03
N THR A 36 -7.24 0.64 -11.11
CA THR A 36 -8.27 1.40 -11.81
C THR A 36 -9.27 1.94 -10.78
N PHE A 37 -9.61 3.22 -10.89
CA PHE A 37 -10.59 3.86 -10.02
C PHE A 37 -11.91 4.10 -10.76
N SER A 38 -13.00 4.06 -10.01
CA SER A 38 -14.35 4.26 -10.53
C SER A 38 -15.26 4.86 -9.46
N ASN A 39 -16.42 5.36 -9.88
CA ASN A 39 -17.40 5.98 -8.98
C ASN A 39 -16.81 7.08 -8.09
N LEU A 40 -15.95 7.92 -8.69
CA LEU A 40 -15.28 9.01 -8.01
C LEU A 40 -16.30 10.06 -7.56
N SER A 41 -16.18 10.47 -6.30
CA SER A 41 -16.99 11.53 -5.69
C SER A 41 -16.20 12.21 -4.58
N MET A 42 -16.68 13.37 -4.15
CA MET A 42 -16.17 14.02 -2.94
C MET A 42 -16.49 13.13 -1.72
N THR A 43 -15.68 13.22 -0.67
CA THR A 43 -15.86 12.41 0.55
C THR A 43 -17.19 12.65 1.25
N ASP A 44 -17.74 13.86 1.15
CA ASP A 44 -19.08 14.21 1.64
C ASP A 44 -20.23 13.64 0.80
N GLY A 45 -19.90 12.99 -0.33
CA GLY A 45 -20.83 12.37 -1.26
C GLY A 45 -21.39 13.29 -2.33
N SER A 46 -20.95 14.55 -2.39
CA SER A 46 -21.25 15.40 -3.53
C SER A 46 -20.53 14.91 -4.81
N PRO A 47 -21.06 15.23 -6.00
CA PRO A 47 -20.39 14.90 -7.25
C PRO A 47 -18.98 15.49 -7.31
N ASP A 48 -18.07 14.78 -7.99
CA ASP A 48 -16.72 15.27 -8.23
C ASP A 48 -16.73 16.65 -8.90
N ASP A 49 -15.97 17.59 -8.33
CA ASP A 49 -15.76 18.93 -8.87
C ASP A 49 -14.62 19.00 -9.90
N GLY A 50 -14.01 17.86 -10.20
CA GLY A 50 -12.87 17.67 -11.10
C GLY A 50 -11.59 17.32 -10.35
N THR A 51 -11.55 17.53 -9.02
CA THR A 51 -10.40 17.19 -8.18
C THR A 51 -10.12 15.69 -8.20
N CYS A 52 -11.14 14.85 -8.08
CA CYS A 52 -10.95 13.40 -7.98
C CYS A 52 -10.60 12.79 -9.33
N ALA A 53 -11.24 13.22 -10.41
CA ALA A 53 -10.89 12.83 -11.78
C ALA A 53 -9.44 13.21 -12.12
N LYS A 54 -8.96 14.39 -11.69
CA LYS A 54 -7.56 14.78 -11.90
C LYS A 54 -6.57 13.86 -11.18
N ARG A 55 -6.89 13.44 -9.95
CA ARG A 55 -6.01 12.57 -9.15
C ARG A 55 -6.05 11.10 -9.58
N TYR A 56 -7.24 10.58 -9.85
CA TYR A 56 -7.48 9.13 -9.93
C TYR A 56 -8.13 8.67 -11.24
N GLY A 57 -8.60 9.59 -12.09
CA GLY A 57 -9.47 9.28 -13.22
C GLY A 57 -8.87 8.36 -14.28
N GLU A 58 -7.55 8.39 -14.46
CA GLU A 58 -6.86 7.53 -15.43
C GLU A 58 -6.38 6.19 -14.84
N GLY A 59 -6.46 6.01 -13.52
CA GLY A 59 -5.75 4.93 -12.84
C GLY A 59 -4.23 5.03 -13.00
N PHE A 60 -3.53 4.01 -12.50
CA PHE A 60 -2.07 3.92 -12.65
C PHE A 60 -1.56 2.50 -12.36
N THR A 61 -0.38 2.21 -12.89
CA THR A 61 0.38 0.99 -12.58
C THR A 61 1.44 1.29 -11.53
N THR A 62 1.40 0.57 -10.41
CA THR A 62 2.40 0.64 -9.35
C THR A 62 3.57 -0.31 -9.63
N LYS A 63 4.78 0.15 -9.34
CA LYS A 63 6.03 -0.60 -9.44
C LYS A 63 6.89 -0.39 -8.21
N ASN A 64 7.79 -1.31 -7.92
CA ASN A 64 8.77 -1.14 -6.84
C ASN A 64 9.63 0.11 -7.10
N HIS A 65 9.81 0.94 -6.08
CA HIS A 65 10.75 2.06 -6.16
C HIS A 65 12.18 1.58 -5.83
N PRO A 66 13.22 2.03 -6.56
CA PRO A 66 14.61 1.64 -6.26
C PRO A 66 15.05 2.03 -4.85
N ASP A 67 14.52 3.13 -4.31
CA ASP A 67 14.81 3.60 -2.95
C ASP A 67 13.96 2.90 -1.87
N SER A 68 13.19 1.86 -2.22
CA SER A 68 12.47 1.07 -1.24
C SER A 68 13.45 0.28 -0.37
N THR A 69 13.28 0.38 0.95
CA THR A 69 14.10 -0.34 1.93
C THR A 69 13.22 -1.27 2.76
N ASN A 70 13.81 -2.02 3.70
CA ASN A 70 13.05 -2.84 4.65
C ASN A 70 12.22 -1.99 5.63
N ASP A 71 12.66 -0.76 5.90
CA ASP A 71 12.05 0.13 6.89
C ASP A 71 11.09 1.14 6.26
N ALA A 72 11.24 1.41 4.96
CA ALA A 72 10.37 2.31 4.19
C ALA A 72 10.03 1.68 2.84
N LEU A 73 8.80 1.19 2.72
CA LEU A 73 8.29 0.64 1.47
C LEU A 73 7.82 1.77 0.56
N LYS A 74 8.48 1.93 -0.58
CA LYS A 74 8.16 2.96 -1.57
C LYS A 74 7.73 2.34 -2.88
N ARG A 75 6.74 2.96 -3.53
CA ARG A 75 6.26 2.60 -4.86
C ARG A 75 6.30 3.82 -5.76
N GLY A 76 6.70 3.60 -7.01
CA GLY A 76 6.48 4.58 -8.06
C GLY A 76 5.30 4.16 -8.92
N THR A 77 4.83 5.07 -9.77
CA THR A 77 3.86 4.73 -10.81
C THR A 77 4.35 5.07 -12.21
N ASP A 78 3.69 4.52 -13.23
CA ASP A 78 3.86 4.91 -14.64
C ASP A 78 3.48 6.37 -14.91
N LYS A 79 2.63 6.94 -14.06
CA LYS A 79 2.21 8.36 -14.09
C LYS A 79 3.11 9.28 -13.26
N GLY A 80 4.17 8.77 -12.63
CA GLY A 80 5.14 9.59 -11.89
C GLY A 80 4.71 9.99 -10.48
N HIS A 81 3.79 9.25 -9.87
CA HIS A 81 3.46 9.42 -8.45
C HIS A 81 4.60 8.86 -7.59
N ASP A 82 4.86 9.50 -6.45
CA ASP A 82 5.67 8.94 -5.37
C ASP A 82 4.74 8.47 -4.26
N ILE A 83 4.81 7.19 -3.92
CA ILE A 83 3.91 6.54 -2.97
C ILE A 83 4.76 5.96 -1.84
N LEU A 84 4.53 6.45 -0.62
CA LEU A 84 5.04 5.84 0.60
C LEU A 84 3.95 4.95 1.19
N VAL A 85 4.31 3.70 1.51
CA VAL A 85 3.40 2.78 2.18
C VAL A 85 3.53 2.96 3.69
N ILE A 86 2.48 3.48 4.31
CA ILE A 86 2.43 3.81 5.74
C ILE A 86 2.07 2.57 6.55
N SER A 87 1.03 1.86 6.13
CA SER A 87 0.52 0.68 6.81
C SER A 87 0.05 -0.37 5.81
N ILE A 88 0.29 -1.63 6.15
CA ILE A 88 -0.17 -2.78 5.37
C ILE A 88 -0.89 -3.74 6.31
N GLY A 89 -2.18 -3.91 6.09
CA GLY A 89 -3.09 -4.66 6.94
C GLY A 89 -3.96 -5.64 6.16
N GLY A 90 -4.98 -6.15 6.84
CA GLY A 90 -5.93 -7.14 6.31
C GLY A 90 -5.69 -8.58 6.77
N SER A 91 -6.55 -9.49 6.31
CA SER A 91 -6.69 -10.85 6.84
C SER A 91 -6.89 -11.89 5.73
N VAL A 92 -6.82 -13.18 6.07
CA VAL A 92 -7.21 -14.27 5.18
C VAL A 92 -8.13 -15.20 5.94
N SER A 93 -9.30 -15.48 5.38
CA SER A 93 -10.28 -16.38 5.98
C SER A 93 -11.10 -17.07 4.89
N ALA A 94 -11.34 -18.38 5.04
CA ALA A 94 -12.20 -19.16 4.16
C ALA A 94 -11.90 -19.00 2.64
N GLY A 95 -10.63 -18.84 2.26
CA GLY A 95 -10.23 -18.67 0.86
C GLY A 95 -10.42 -17.25 0.29
N ILE A 96 -10.76 -16.28 1.13
CA ILE A 96 -10.88 -14.86 0.80
C ILE A 96 -9.76 -14.11 1.54
N PHE A 97 -9.11 -13.17 0.86
CA PHE A 97 -8.19 -12.22 1.49
C PHE A 97 -8.81 -10.83 1.55
N SER A 98 -8.48 -10.07 2.60
CA SER A 98 -8.71 -8.64 2.70
C SER A 98 -7.39 -7.88 2.74
N ILE A 99 -7.42 -6.66 2.21
CA ILE A 99 -6.34 -5.68 2.19
C ILE A 99 -6.89 -4.43 2.86
N GLU A 100 -6.16 -3.92 3.84
CA GLU A 100 -6.47 -2.68 4.55
C GLU A 100 -5.16 -1.91 4.64
N ASN A 101 -4.93 -0.98 3.70
CA ASN A 101 -3.65 -0.31 3.56
C ASN A 101 -3.81 1.20 3.66
N GLU A 102 -2.74 1.84 4.11
CA GLU A 102 -2.62 3.29 4.22
C GLU A 102 -1.36 3.72 3.47
N TYR A 103 -1.48 4.78 2.68
CA TYR A 103 -0.43 5.32 1.84
C TYR A 103 -0.35 6.83 1.97
N GLU A 104 0.83 7.39 1.80
CA GLU A 104 1.01 8.79 1.43
C GLU A 104 1.32 8.86 -0.07
N ILE A 105 0.54 9.63 -0.82
CA ILE A 105 0.73 9.81 -2.27
C ILE A 105 1.08 11.27 -2.56
N ILE A 106 2.19 11.49 -3.25
CA ILE A 106 2.52 12.79 -3.85
C ILE A 106 2.13 12.74 -5.32
N PHE A 107 1.14 13.54 -5.69
CA PHE A 107 0.66 13.62 -7.07
C PHE A 107 1.64 14.41 -7.96
N PRO A 108 1.89 13.97 -9.21
CA PRO A 108 2.81 14.63 -10.11
C PRO A 108 2.39 16.07 -10.44
N ASP A 109 1.09 16.30 -10.57
CA ASP A 109 0.48 17.60 -10.94
C ASP A 109 0.29 18.57 -9.75
N ASP A 110 0.70 18.17 -8.55
CA ASP A 110 0.76 19.08 -7.40
C ASP A 110 2.14 19.75 -7.34
N GLU A 111 2.16 21.05 -7.61
CA GLU A 111 3.38 21.89 -7.54
C GLU A 111 3.91 22.00 -6.10
N SER A 112 3.02 21.95 -5.11
CA SER A 112 3.40 22.03 -3.69
C SER A 112 4.00 20.73 -3.17
N LYS A 113 3.85 19.63 -3.93
CA LYS A 113 4.26 18.27 -3.55
C LYS A 113 3.74 17.87 -2.17
N THR A 114 2.51 18.28 -1.85
CA THR A 114 1.89 17.98 -0.58
C THR A 114 1.50 16.49 -0.57
N PRO A 115 1.97 15.69 0.41
CA PRO A 115 1.52 14.32 0.56
C PRO A 115 0.02 14.28 0.85
N VAL A 116 -0.67 13.31 0.25
CA VAL A 116 -2.08 13.03 0.48
C VAL A 116 -2.18 11.64 1.11
N ASP A 117 -2.79 11.57 2.29
CA ASP A 117 -3.06 10.31 2.97
C ASP A 117 -4.22 9.58 2.28
N VAL A 118 -4.00 8.31 1.92
CA VAL A 118 -4.95 7.47 1.21
C VAL A 118 -5.16 6.17 1.96
N GLU A 119 -6.41 5.92 2.33
CA GLU A 119 -6.86 4.67 2.93
C GLU A 119 -7.55 3.80 1.87
N LEU A 120 -7.25 2.50 1.89
CA LEU A 120 -7.77 1.52 0.96
C LEU A 120 -8.25 0.28 1.70
N ALA A 121 -9.44 -0.20 1.33
CA ALA A 121 -9.97 -1.48 1.77
C ALA A 121 -10.43 -2.30 0.55
N ALA A 122 -9.84 -3.46 0.32
CA ALA A 122 -10.16 -4.33 -0.81
C ALA A 122 -10.22 -5.81 -0.43
N THR A 123 -10.90 -6.61 -1.24
CA THR A 123 -11.00 -8.06 -1.07
C THR A 123 -10.78 -8.80 -2.38
N GLY A 124 -10.28 -10.03 -2.27
CA GLY A 124 -10.10 -10.92 -3.40
C GLY A 124 -10.07 -12.38 -2.96
N LEU A 125 -9.98 -13.29 -3.94
CA LEU A 125 -9.93 -14.72 -3.68
C LEU A 125 -8.47 -15.18 -3.58
N VAL A 126 -8.17 -16.09 -2.66
CA VAL A 126 -6.82 -16.66 -2.59
C VAL A 126 -6.47 -17.31 -3.94
N GLY A 127 -5.36 -16.87 -4.54
CA GLY A 127 -4.92 -17.32 -5.86
C GLY A 127 -5.49 -16.51 -7.03
N SER A 128 -6.41 -15.55 -6.80
CA SER A 128 -6.75 -14.54 -7.80
C SER A 128 -5.60 -13.53 -7.93
N GLN A 129 -5.42 -13.02 -9.14
CA GLN A 129 -4.52 -11.90 -9.43
C GLN A 129 -5.26 -10.56 -9.36
N GLU A 130 -6.45 -10.55 -8.78
CA GLU A 130 -7.39 -9.41 -8.80
C GLU A 130 -8.02 -9.22 -7.41
N ALA A 131 -8.27 -7.96 -7.04
CA ALA A 131 -9.03 -7.56 -5.87
C ALA A 131 -9.85 -6.31 -6.17
N THR A 132 -11.01 -6.18 -5.55
CA THR A 132 -11.88 -5.00 -5.68
C THR A 132 -12.18 -4.41 -4.31
N GLY A 133 -12.39 -3.11 -4.26
CA GLY A 133 -12.52 -2.41 -3.01
C GLY A 133 -12.98 -0.97 -3.13
N VAL A 134 -12.72 -0.24 -2.06
CA VAL A 134 -12.98 1.18 -1.90
C VAL A 134 -11.74 1.89 -1.40
N PHE A 135 -11.67 3.19 -1.66
CA PHE A 135 -10.65 4.06 -1.10
C PHE A 135 -11.24 5.40 -0.68
N SER A 136 -10.48 6.11 0.15
CA SER A 136 -10.72 7.49 0.53
C SER A 136 -9.38 8.19 0.77
N ASP A 137 -9.26 9.45 0.37
CA ASP A 137 -8.10 10.30 0.68
C ASP A 137 -8.45 11.51 1.58
N GLY A 138 -9.63 11.46 2.20
CA GLY A 138 -10.20 12.58 2.97
C GLY A 138 -10.86 13.65 2.11
N THR A 139 -10.53 13.75 0.81
CA THR A 139 -11.17 14.67 -0.16
C THR A 139 -12.02 13.92 -1.18
N CYS A 140 -11.47 12.84 -1.71
CA CYS A 140 -12.01 11.98 -2.74
C CYS A 140 -12.28 10.59 -2.19
N ARG A 141 -13.32 9.96 -2.70
CA ARG A 141 -13.65 8.55 -2.45
C ARG A 141 -14.12 7.87 -3.72
N GLY A 142 -14.04 6.56 -3.74
CA GLY A 142 -14.60 5.78 -4.83
C GLY A 142 -14.38 4.28 -4.64
N THR A 143 -14.60 3.56 -5.74
CA THR A 143 -14.28 2.14 -5.86
C THR A 143 -12.99 1.96 -6.64
N LEU A 144 -12.32 0.84 -6.40
CA LEU A 144 -11.09 0.49 -7.09
C LEU A 144 -11.06 -0.98 -7.45
N ASP A 145 -10.35 -1.26 -8.54
CA ASP A 145 -9.94 -2.59 -8.96
C ASP A 145 -8.41 -2.63 -8.98
N ILE A 146 -7.83 -3.71 -8.44
CA ILE A 146 -6.39 -3.95 -8.42
C ILE A 146 -6.14 -5.25 -9.16
N LYS A 147 -5.28 -5.19 -10.17
CA LYS A 147 -4.88 -6.34 -10.97
C LYS A 147 -3.37 -6.49 -10.97
N VAL A 148 -2.88 -7.70 -10.72
CA VAL A 148 -1.47 -8.03 -10.92
C VAL A 148 -1.19 -8.21 -12.40
N LEU A 149 -0.20 -7.49 -12.91
CA LEU A 149 0.27 -7.66 -14.26
C LEU A 149 1.16 -8.90 -14.32
N SER A 150 0.79 -9.85 -15.17
CA SER A 150 1.63 -11.01 -15.46
C SER A 150 2.85 -10.54 -16.27
N ASN A 151 4.03 -10.67 -15.68
CA ASN A 151 5.31 -10.53 -16.40
C ASN A 151 5.71 -11.85 -17.08
#